data_AF-A0A7C5NCB9-F1
#
_entry.id   AF-A0A7C5NCB9-F1
#
_cell.length_a   1.000
_cell.length_b   1.000
_cell.length_c   1.000
_cell.angle_alpha   90.00
_cell.angle_beta   90.00
_cell.angle_gamma   90.00
#
_symmetry.space_group_name_H-M   'P 1'
#
loop_
_entity.id
_entity.type
_entity.pdbx_description
1 polymer ?
#
loop_
_entity_poly.entity_id
_entity_poly.type
_entity_poly.pdbx_seq_one_letter_code
_entity_poly.pdbx_strand_id
1 'polypeptide(L)'
;GISLSGLTLEAFLHPVPMGIALGLFLGKQIGIFLFCWAGVKLKIASLPYGMDWPVLYGAAILSGIGFTMSLFIASLSFEKTGINTIFDERLGIMTGSLLSGVVGYFVLKRVLKRFKKAHRATPLE
;
A
#
# COMPACT_ATOMS: atom_id res chain seq x y z
N GLY A 1 10.84 -14.56 15.09
CA GLY A 1 10.49 -13.35 15.86
C GLY A 1 11.47 -12.26 15.52
N ILE A 2 11.03 -11.01 15.46
CA ILE A 2 11.88 -9.85 15.14
C ILE A 2 12.40 -9.29 16.47
N SER A 3 13.72 -9.18 16.63
CA SER A 3 14.32 -8.56 17.81
C SER A 3 14.14 -7.04 17.72
N LEU A 4 13.26 -6.47 18.54
CA LEU A 4 13.01 -5.03 18.64
C LEU A 4 14.04 -4.31 19.54
N SER A 5 14.95 -5.07 20.14
CA SER A 5 16.05 -4.57 20.97
C SER A 5 17.10 -3.89 20.08
N GLY A 6 17.05 -2.55 20.03
CA GLY A 6 17.95 -1.72 19.21
C GLY A 6 17.25 -0.68 18.33
N LEU A 7 15.92 -0.56 18.39
CA LEU A 7 15.16 0.47 17.65
C LEU A 7 15.43 1.88 18.20
N THR A 8 16.51 2.50 17.75
CA THR A 8 16.72 3.94 17.91
C THR A 8 15.92 4.70 16.84
N LEU A 9 15.43 5.90 17.19
CA LEU A 9 14.82 6.85 16.24
C LEU A 9 15.74 7.13 15.04
N GLU A 10 17.06 7.00 15.23
CA GLU A 10 18.09 7.13 14.20
C GLU A 10 18.03 6.01 13.15
N ALA A 11 17.73 4.76 13.55
CA ALA A 11 17.54 3.65 12.61
C ALA A 11 16.30 3.88 11.72
N PHE A 12 15.28 4.58 12.23
CA PHE A 12 14.09 4.95 11.45
C PHE A 12 14.36 6.08 10.45
N LEU A 13 15.25 7.01 10.81
CA LEU A 13 15.69 8.12 9.96
C LEU A 13 16.76 7.72 8.95
N HIS A 14 17.23 6.46 8.99
CA HIS A 14 18.20 5.97 8.03
C HIS A 14 17.55 5.95 6.62
N PRO A 15 18.28 6.37 5.57
CA PRO A 15 17.70 6.57 4.24
C PRO A 15 17.13 5.29 3.62
N VAL A 16 17.64 4.12 4.01
CA VAL A 16 17.21 2.81 3.51
C VAL A 16 15.77 2.47 3.96
N PRO A 17 15.44 2.38 5.26
CA PRO A 17 14.08 2.08 5.72
C PRO A 17 13.06 3.12 5.26
N MET A 18 13.43 4.41 5.27
CA MET A 18 12.57 5.48 4.80
C MET A 18 12.28 5.34 3.29
N GLY A 19 13.29 5.03 2.49
CA GLY A 19 13.15 4.75 1.06
C GLY A 19 12.26 3.54 0.78
N ILE A 20 12.40 2.47 1.57
CA ILE A 20 11.57 1.27 1.44
C ILE A 20 10.12 1.56 1.85
N ALA A 21 9.91 2.27 2.96
CA ALA A 21 8.57 2.65 3.42
C ALA A 21 7.85 3.53 2.40
N LEU A 22 8.53 4.59 1.91
CA LEU A 22 7.98 5.49 0.90
C LEU A 22 7.79 4.79 -0.45
N GLY A 23 8.75 3.98 -0.89
CA GLY A 23 8.66 3.22 -2.13
C GLY A 23 7.52 2.19 -2.10
N LEU A 24 7.33 1.51 -0.98
CA LEU A 24 6.22 0.57 -0.82
C LEU A 24 4.86 1.29 -0.76
N PHE A 25 4.79 2.39 0.00
CA PHE A 25 3.54 3.15 0.18
C PHE A 25 3.15 3.90 -1.10
N LEU A 26 4.03 4.73 -1.64
CA LEU A 26 3.76 5.57 -2.81
C LEU A 26 3.87 4.78 -4.12
N GLY A 27 4.85 3.89 -4.24
CA GLY A 27 5.09 3.14 -5.47
C GLY A 27 3.93 2.22 -5.82
N LYS A 28 3.35 1.50 -4.84
CA LYS A 28 2.16 0.67 -5.08
C LYS A 28 0.92 1.50 -5.42
N GLN A 29 0.71 2.61 -4.70
CA GLN A 29 -0.44 3.49 -4.96
C GLN A 29 -0.37 4.06 -6.38
N ILE A 30 0.76 4.64 -6.76
CA ILE A 30 0.96 5.26 -8.07
C ILE A 30 0.92 4.20 -9.16
N GLY A 31 1.59 3.05 -8.97
CA GLY A 31 1.62 1.96 -9.95
C GLY A 31 0.22 1.43 -10.26
N ILE A 32 -0.57 1.11 -9.24
CA ILE A 32 -1.92 0.56 -9.43
C ILE A 32 -2.84 1.61 -10.05
N PHE A 33 -2.81 2.85 -9.53
CA PHE A 33 -3.65 3.91 -10.07
C PHE A 33 -3.32 4.23 -11.53
N LEU A 34 -2.03 4.31 -11.87
CA LEU A 34 -1.57 4.57 -13.23
C LEU A 34 -1.96 3.44 -14.19
N PHE A 35 -1.76 2.19 -13.80
CA PHE A 35 -2.13 1.04 -14.63
C PHE A 35 -3.64 0.92 -14.81
N CYS A 36 -4.44 1.12 -13.75
CA CYS A 36 -5.89 1.12 -13.88
C CYS A 36 -6.36 2.31 -14.74
N TRP A 37 -5.80 3.50 -14.54
CA TRP A 37 -6.14 4.67 -15.36
C TRP A 37 -5.78 4.47 -16.83
N ALA A 38 -4.59 3.93 -17.11
CA ALA A 38 -4.16 3.60 -18.47
C ALA A 38 -5.06 2.52 -19.09
N GLY A 39 -5.41 1.46 -18.36
CA GLY A 39 -6.29 0.39 -18.83
C GLY A 39 -7.71 0.89 -19.17
N VAL A 40 -8.24 1.80 -18.35
CA VAL A 40 -9.54 2.45 -18.60
C VAL A 40 -9.46 3.38 -19.81
N LYS A 41 -8.40 4.19 -19.91
CA LYS A 41 -8.21 5.13 -21.01
C LYS A 41 -8.00 4.43 -22.35
N LEU A 42 -7.31 3.29 -22.34
CA LEU A 42 -7.09 2.43 -23.51
C LEU A 42 -8.30 1.53 -23.84
N LYS A 43 -9.39 1.63 -23.06
CA LYS A 43 -10.60 0.77 -23.18
C LYS A 43 -10.33 -0.73 -23.09
N ILE A 44 -9.20 -1.13 -22.48
CA ILE A 44 -8.84 -2.53 -22.25
C ILE A 44 -9.61 -3.08 -21.04
N ALA A 45 -9.93 -2.21 -20.08
CA ALA A 45 -10.72 -2.53 -18.91
C ALA A 45 -11.79 -1.46 -18.68
N SER A 46 -12.95 -1.88 -18.18
CA SER A 46 -14.04 -0.98 -17.75
C SER A 46 -14.17 -1.05 -16.23
N LEU A 47 -14.52 0.08 -15.61
CA LEU A 47 -14.88 0.06 -14.18
C LEU A 47 -16.17 -0.77 -14.03
N PRO A 48 -16.21 -1.72 -13.07
CA PRO A 48 -17.40 -2.50 -12.82
C PRO A 48 -18.57 -1.62 -12.39
N TYR A 49 -19.79 -2.09 -12.64
CA TYR A 49 -21.02 -1.34 -12.38
C TYR A 49 -21.09 -0.95 -10.88
N GLY A 50 -21.16 0.35 -10.60
CA GLY A 50 -21.10 0.86 -9.23
C GLY A 50 -19.69 0.93 -8.62
N MET A 51 -18.62 0.98 -9.40
CA MET A 51 -17.30 1.37 -8.87
C MET A 51 -16.99 2.80 -9.27
N ASP A 52 -16.71 3.65 -8.28
CA ASP A 52 -16.24 5.02 -8.49
C ASP A 52 -14.71 5.11 -8.34
N TRP A 53 -14.10 6.12 -8.97
CA TRP A 53 -12.67 6.44 -8.83
C TRP A 53 -12.13 6.49 -7.38
N PRO A 54 -12.88 7.01 -6.38
CA PRO A 54 -12.43 6.99 -4.99
C PRO A 54 -12.40 5.57 -4.39
N VAL A 55 -13.25 4.65 -4.85
CA VAL A 55 -13.27 3.24 -4.41
C VAL A 55 -12.02 2.55 -4.93
N LEU A 56 -11.71 2.77 -6.21
CA LEU A 56 -10.49 2.28 -6.85
C LEU A 56 -9.23 2.80 -6.15
N TYR A 57 -9.21 4.09 -5.80
CA TYR A 57 -8.10 4.69 -5.07
C TYR A 57 -7.95 4.10 -3.66
N GLY A 58 -9.05 3.88 -2.94
CA GLY A 58 -9.04 3.18 -1.66
C GLY A 58 -8.50 1.75 -1.76
N ALA A 59 -8.88 1.02 -2.81
CA ALA A 59 -8.36 -0.32 -3.09
C ALA A 59 -6.86 -0.31 -3.45
N ALA A 60 -6.40 0.69 -4.21
CA ALA A 60 -5.00 0.88 -4.55
C ALA A 60 -4.12 1.10 -3.30
N ILE A 61 -4.60 1.91 -2.34
CA ILE A 61 -3.90 2.08 -1.05
C ILE A 61 -3.86 0.77 -0.26
N LEU A 62 -4.97 0.03 -0.23
CA LEU A 62 -5.06 -1.23 0.51
C LEU A 62 -4.13 -2.31 -0.06
N SER A 63 -3.93 -2.33 -1.38
CA SER A 63 -2.95 -3.18 -2.05
C SER A 63 -1.49 -2.89 -1.62
N GLY A 64 -1.26 -1.72 -1.01
CA GLY A 64 -0.03 -1.35 -0.31
C GLY A 64 0.42 -2.34 0.76
N ILE A 65 -0.50 -3.14 1.33
CA ILE A 65 -0.18 -4.18 2.33
C ILE A 65 0.62 -5.30 1.65
N GLY A 66 1.94 -5.22 1.76
CA GLY A 66 2.88 -6.15 1.12
C GLY A 66 3.69 -7.01 2.08
N PHE A 67 3.50 -6.87 3.39
CA PHE A 67 4.36 -7.39 4.46
C PHE A 67 5.11 -8.69 4.12
N THR A 68 4.42 -9.79 3.81
CA THR A 68 5.03 -11.09 3.54
C THR A 68 5.82 -11.15 2.23
N MET A 69 5.24 -10.68 1.12
CA MET A 69 5.93 -10.69 -0.19
C MET A 69 7.07 -9.66 -0.25
N SER A 70 6.90 -8.52 0.40
CA SER A 70 7.92 -7.48 0.49
C SER A 70 9.09 -7.90 1.37
N LEU A 71 8.84 -8.59 2.49
CA LEU A 71 9.91 -9.18 3.30
C LEU A 71 10.68 -10.24 2.52
N PHE A 72 9.99 -11.03 1.69
CA PHE A 72 10.64 -12.02 0.83
C PHE A 72 11.54 -11.37 -0.23
N ILE A 73 11.02 -10.36 -0.95
CA ILE A 73 11.79 -9.60 -1.95
C ILE A 73 12.99 -8.91 -1.30
N ALA A 74 12.80 -8.31 -0.12
CA ALA A 74 13.88 -7.64 0.59
C ALA A 74 14.95 -8.65 1.07
N SER A 75 14.54 -9.81 1.58
CA SER A 75 15.47 -10.90 1.91
C SER A 75 16.32 -11.25 0.69
N LEU A 76 15.72 -11.51 -0.48
CA LEU A 76 16.46 -11.82 -1.72
C LEU A 76 17.38 -10.67 -2.20
N SER A 77 16.96 -9.42 -2.00
CA SER A 77 17.70 -8.24 -2.47
C SER A 77 18.94 -7.96 -1.61
N PHE A 78 18.88 -8.28 -0.31
CA PHE A 78 19.94 -7.97 0.65
C PHE A 78 20.77 -9.20 1.06
N GLU A 79 20.32 -10.43 0.79
CA GLU A 79 21.05 -11.67 1.08
C GLU A 79 22.45 -11.71 0.43
N LYS A 80 22.61 -11.11 -0.76
CA LYS A 80 23.90 -11.03 -1.47
C LYS A 80 24.86 -9.96 -0.96
N THR A 81 24.39 -8.98 -0.19
CA THR A 81 25.17 -7.77 0.09
C THR A 81 25.98 -7.90 1.39
N GLY A 82 25.68 -8.86 2.28
CA GLY A 82 26.49 -9.15 3.47
C GLY A 82 26.60 -8.01 4.51
N ILE A 83 25.96 -6.87 4.26
CA ILE A 83 25.90 -5.74 5.19
C ILE A 83 24.84 -6.10 6.24
N ASN A 84 25.20 -5.95 7.52
CA ASN A 84 24.34 -6.14 8.69
C ASN A 84 23.20 -5.10 8.78
N THR A 85 22.59 -4.75 7.65
CA THR A 85 21.42 -3.87 7.54
C THR A 85 20.12 -4.62 7.79
N ILE A 86 20.14 -5.95 8.01
CA ILE A 86 18.98 -6.87 8.02
C ILE A 86 17.80 -6.41 8.88
N PHE A 87 18.06 -5.58 9.90
CA PHE A 87 17.04 -5.05 10.78
C PHE A 87 16.33 -3.81 10.22
N ASP A 88 16.97 -3.03 9.36
CA ASP A 88 16.44 -1.77 8.83
C ASP A 88 15.37 -2.00 7.74
N GLU A 89 15.57 -2.93 6.79
CA GLU A 89 14.58 -3.13 5.72
C GLU A 89 13.25 -3.68 6.23
N ARG A 90 13.30 -4.57 7.24
CA ARG A 90 12.12 -5.20 7.82
C ARG A 90 11.24 -4.18 8.54
N LEU A 91 11.86 -3.20 9.19
CA LEU A 91 11.17 -2.10 9.84
C LEU A 91 10.49 -1.18 8.83
N GLY A 92 11.18 -0.82 7.74
CA GLY A 92 10.58 -0.04 6.64
C GLY A 92 9.35 -0.74 6.04
N ILE A 93 9.42 -2.06 5.85
CA ILE A 93 8.31 -2.85 5.30
C ILE A 93 7.15 -3.00 6.28
N MET A 94 7.43 -3.26 7.57
CA MET A 94 6.41 -3.31 8.61
C MET A 94 5.67 -1.99 8.70
N THR A 95 6.41 -0.89 8.83
CA THR A 95 5.85 0.44 9.04
C THR A 95 5.10 0.93 7.82
N GLY A 96 5.66 0.74 6.61
CA GLY A 96 4.99 1.04 5.35
C GLY A 96 3.71 0.22 5.12
N SER A 97 3.71 -1.07 5.48
CA SER A 97 2.51 -1.93 5.38
C SER A 97 1.44 -1.53 6.40
N LEU A 98 1.85 -1.21 7.64
CA LEU A 98 0.94 -0.70 8.68
C LEU A 98 0.33 0.64 8.27
N LEU A 99 1.13 1.57 7.77
CA LEU A 99 0.63 2.86 7.27
C LEU A 99 -0.35 2.66 6.13
N SER A 100 -0.01 1.81 5.15
CA SER A 100 -0.88 1.46 4.02
C SER A 100 -2.21 0.89 4.51
N GLY A 101 -2.18 -0.01 5.50
CA GLY A 101 -3.39 -0.61 6.07
C GLY A 101 -4.26 0.40 6.81
N VAL A 102 -3.67 1.25 7.67
CA VAL A 102 -4.41 2.27 8.44
C VAL A 102 -5.01 3.32 7.50
N VAL A 103 -4.21 3.88 6.60
CA VAL A 103 -4.66 4.89 5.65
C VAL A 103 -5.69 4.30 4.68
N GLY A 104 -5.41 3.10 4.13
CA GLY A 104 -6.33 2.40 3.23
C GLY A 104 -7.67 2.10 3.89
N TYR A 105 -7.66 1.62 5.14
CA TYR A 105 -8.89 1.38 5.91
C TYR A 105 -9.68 2.67 6.14
N PHE A 106 -9.04 3.77 6.55
CA PHE A 106 -9.73 5.04 6.79
C PHE A 106 -10.32 5.63 5.51
N VAL A 107 -9.55 5.61 4.41
CA VAL A 107 -10.01 6.07 3.09
C VAL A 107 -11.18 5.20 2.62
N LEU A 108 -11.03 3.89 2.64
CA LEU A 108 -12.08 2.97 2.22
C LEU A 108 -13.34 3.12 3.08
N LYS A 109 -13.21 3.26 4.41
CA LYS A 109 -14.35 3.50 5.31
C LYS A 109 -15.12 4.78 4.97
N ARG A 110 -14.43 5.86 4.58
CA ARG A 110 -15.08 7.11 4.14
C ARG A 110 -15.75 6.94 2.78
N VAL A 111 -15.08 6.27 1.84
CA VAL A 111 -15.58 6.05 0.49
C VAL A 111 -16.79 5.10 0.48
N LEU A 112 -16.74 3.99 1.21
CA LEU A 112 -17.83 3.01 1.29
C LEU A 112 -19.08 3.60 1.97
N LYS A 113 -18.92 4.50 2.94
CA LYS A 113 -20.04 5.26 3.52
C LYS A 113 -20.75 6.13 2.48
N ARG A 114 -19.99 6.74 1.58
CA ARG A 114 -20.52 7.55 0.46
C ARG A 114 -21.22 6.66 -0.57
N PHE A 115 -20.63 5.51 -0.87
CA PHE A 115 -21.21 4.51 -1.77
C PHE A 115 -22.57 3.97 -1.24
N LYS A 116 -22.63 3.59 0.03
CA LYS A 116 -23.86 3.10 0.68
C LYS A 116 -24.99 4.13 0.71
N LYS A 117 -24.65 5.43 0.71
CA LYS A 117 -25.61 6.53 0.66
C LYS A 117 -26.15 6.77 -0.76
N ALA A 118 -25.31 6.64 -1.78
CA ALA A 118 -25.71 6.77 -3.18
C ALA A 118 -26.59 5.61 -3.65
N HIS A 119 -26.22 4.36 -3.31
CA HIS A 119 -27.00 3.18 -3.72
C HIS A 119 -28.34 3.02 -2.99
N ARG A 120 -28.48 3.60 -1.78
CA ARG A 120 -29.77 3.71 -1.08
C ARG A 120 -30.70 4.79 -1.66
N ALA A 121 -30.20 5.69 -2.50
CA ALA A 121 -30.98 6.78 -3.10
C ALA A 121 -31.62 6.42 -4.43
N THR A 122 -31.28 5.26 -5.02
CA THR A 122 -32.02 4.61 -6.10
C THR A 122 -33.05 3.65 -5.49
N PRO A 123 -34.35 4.01 -5.47
CA PRO A 123 -35.39 3.03 -5.21
C PRO A 123 -35.31 1.97 -6.31
N LEU A 124 -35.52 0.72 -5.92
CA LEU A 124 -35.76 -0.38 -6.85
C LEU A 124 -37.03 -0.01 -7.65
N GLU A 125 -36.86 0.38 -8.91
CA GLU A 125 -37.91 0.31 -9.92
C GLU A 125 -37.91 -1.08 -10.57
#